data_AF-A0ABD5MYW9-F1
#
_entry.id   AF-A0ABD5MYW9-F1
#
_cell.length_a   1.000
_cell.length_b   1.000
_cell.length_c   1.000
_cell.angle_alpha   90.00
_cell.angle_beta   90.00
_cell.angle_gamma   90.00
#
_symmetry.space_group_name_H-M   'P 1'
#
loop_
_entity.id
_entity.type
_entity.pdbx_description
1 polymer ?
#
loop_
_entity_poly.entity_id
_entity_poly.type
_entity_poly.pdbx_seq_one_letter_code
_entity_poly.pdbx_strand_id
1 'polypeptide(L)'
;MSKRVKRIILPFAVAAKDRYEPFTKDIEMAAIYYLAERDRKKGEGRVLRKPEEKLVFIAQTCYPLWLIPWRRMTLIFDGLEFSNKSLFYNVIPDIKTFETDIQASLKSREAYVAALSQNASYFQK
;
A
#
# COMPACT_ATOMS: atom_id res chain seq x y z
N MET A 1 18.44 21.74 21.49
CA MET A 1 17.85 20.38 21.47
C MET A 1 17.79 19.89 20.03
N SER A 2 18.51 18.81 19.70
CA SER A 2 18.54 18.24 18.34
C SER A 2 17.18 17.61 17.99
N LYS A 3 16.55 18.05 16.89
CA LYS A 3 15.34 17.39 16.35
C LYS A 3 15.64 15.92 16.07
N ARG A 4 14.91 15.00 16.70
CA ARG A 4 14.97 13.57 16.38
C ARG A 4 14.47 13.37 14.94
N VAL A 5 15.38 13.12 14.01
CA VAL A 5 15.04 12.70 12.65
C VAL A 5 14.47 11.29 12.75
N LYS A 6 13.21 11.09 12.34
CA LYS A 6 12.63 9.76 12.17
C LYS A 6 13.38 9.07 11.03
N ARG A 7 14.11 8.01 11.35
CA ARG A 7 14.77 7.16 10.35
C ARG A 7 13.92 5.92 10.14
N ILE A 8 13.59 5.65 8.88
CA ILE A 8 13.04 4.36 8.47
C ILE A 8 14.23 3.55 7.98
N ILE A 9 14.49 2.43 8.64
CA ILE A 9 15.52 1.48 8.21
C ILE A 9 14.78 0.37 7.48
N LEU A 10 15.08 0.23 6.19
CA LEU A 10 14.52 -0.85 5.38
C LEU A 10 15.13 -2.18 5.82
N PRO A 11 14.36 -3.28 5.84
CA PRO A 11 14.92 -4.61 6.02
C PRO A 11 16.01 -4.87 4.99
N PHE A 12 17.05 -5.59 5.40
CA PHE A 12 18.20 -5.96 4.55
C PHE A 12 19.07 -4.79 4.06
N ALA A 13 18.73 -3.54 4.36
CA ALA A 13 19.56 -2.37 4.03
C ALA A 13 20.72 -2.12 5.01
N VAL A 14 20.77 -2.88 6.11
CA VAL A 14 21.82 -2.75 7.14
C VAL A 14 22.26 -4.14 7.58
N ALA A 15 23.58 -4.30 7.77
CA ALA A 15 24.14 -5.53 8.31
C ALA A 15 23.63 -5.80 9.74
N ALA A 16 23.40 -7.07 10.05
CA ALA A 16 23.10 -7.49 11.42
C ALA A 16 24.29 -7.17 12.33
N LYS A 17 24.01 -6.62 13.53
CA LYS A 17 25.05 -6.14 14.46
C LYS A 17 25.92 -7.26 15.04
N ASP A 18 25.35 -8.45 15.11
CA ASP A 18 25.89 -9.67 15.71
C ASP A 18 26.52 -10.62 14.69
N ARG A 19 26.66 -10.19 13.43
CA ARG A 19 27.27 -11.03 12.40
C ARG A 19 28.78 -11.13 12.60
N TYR A 20 29.27 -12.36 12.75
CA TYR A 20 30.69 -12.66 12.95
C TYR A 20 31.51 -12.55 11.66
N GLU A 21 30.93 -12.92 10.52
CA GLU A 21 31.57 -12.88 9.20
C GLU A 21 30.94 -11.80 8.29
N PRO A 22 31.71 -11.15 7.40
CA PRO A 22 31.16 -10.23 6.41
C PRO A 22 30.10 -10.90 5.52
N PHE A 23 29.05 -10.16 5.15
CA PHE A 23 28.16 -10.63 4.08
C PHE A 23 28.90 -10.52 2.76
N THR A 24 29.12 -11.64 2.11
CA THR A 24 29.65 -11.65 0.74
C THR A 24 28.49 -11.65 -0.25
N LYS A 25 28.79 -11.23 -1.48
CA LYS A 25 27.84 -11.30 -2.59
C LYS A 25 27.36 -12.73 -2.86
N ASP A 26 28.23 -13.73 -2.64
CA ASP A 26 27.87 -15.13 -2.83
C ASP A 26 26.86 -15.61 -1.78
N ILE A 27 27.04 -15.21 -0.51
CA ILE A 27 26.07 -15.51 0.55
C ILE A 27 24.74 -14.80 0.26
N GLU A 28 24.77 -13.55 -0.21
CA GLU A 28 23.58 -12.82 -0.63
C GLU A 28 22.82 -13.56 -1.73
N MET A 29 23.50 -13.93 -2.81
CA MET A 29 22.90 -14.66 -3.93
C MET A 29 22.36 -16.03 -3.50
N ALA A 30 23.10 -16.78 -2.69
CA ALA A 30 22.67 -18.08 -2.18
C ALA A 30 21.41 -17.95 -1.30
N ALA A 31 21.36 -16.93 -0.44
CA ALA A 31 20.21 -16.67 0.41
C ALA A 31 18.97 -16.28 -0.41
N ILE A 32 19.12 -15.38 -1.39
CA ILE A 32 18.02 -14.98 -2.28
C ILE A 32 17.53 -16.18 -3.09
N TYR A 33 18.44 -16.99 -3.65
CA TYR A 33 18.10 -18.19 -4.39
C TYR A 33 17.31 -19.19 -3.53
N TYR A 34 17.79 -19.45 -2.31
CA TYR A 34 17.11 -20.35 -1.38
C TYR A 34 15.69 -19.88 -1.05
N LEU A 35 15.52 -18.59 -0.74
CA LEU A 35 14.20 -18.02 -0.45
C LEU A 35 13.27 -18.11 -1.65
N ALA A 36 13.78 -17.80 -2.85
CA ALA A 36 13.01 -17.89 -4.08
C ALA A 36 12.58 -19.33 -4.39
N GLU A 37 13.48 -20.31 -4.27
CA GLU A 37 13.16 -21.74 -4.49
C GLU A 37 12.23 -22.32 -3.43
N ARG A 38 12.30 -21.83 -2.20
CA ARG A 38 11.39 -22.25 -1.11
C ARG A 38 9.95 -21.84 -1.42
N ASP A 39 9.75 -20.61 -1.91
CA ASP A 39 8.43 -20.04 -2.13
C ASP A 39 7.87 -20.31 -3.56
N ARG A 40 8.71 -20.83 -4.47
CA ARG A 40 8.36 -21.18 -5.85
C ARG A 40 7.29 -22.28 -5.92
N LYS A 41 6.25 -22.07 -6.74
CA LYS A 41 5.18 -23.08 -6.92
C LYS A 41 5.64 -24.23 -7.80
N LYS A 42 5.72 -25.43 -7.22
CA LYS A 42 6.23 -26.65 -7.88
C LYS A 42 5.18 -27.40 -8.71
N GLY A 43 4.12 -26.72 -9.14
CA GLY A 43 3.04 -27.32 -9.93
C GLY A 43 2.09 -28.23 -9.13
N GLU A 44 1.84 -27.89 -7.86
CA GLU A 44 1.00 -28.69 -6.97
C GLU A 44 -0.50 -28.53 -7.23
N GLY A 45 -1.23 -29.66 -7.14
CA GLY A 45 -2.68 -29.75 -7.27
C GLY A 45 -3.12 -31.15 -7.70
N ARG A 46 -3.92 -31.85 -6.88
CA ARG A 46 -4.44 -33.20 -7.20
C ARG A 46 -5.42 -33.22 -8.39
N VAL A 47 -6.03 -32.07 -8.73
CA VAL A 47 -7.13 -31.98 -9.71
C VAL A 47 -6.77 -31.14 -10.94
N LEU A 48 -6.01 -30.04 -10.78
CA LEU A 48 -5.57 -29.20 -11.89
C LEU A 48 -4.06 -28.99 -11.81
N ARG A 49 -3.31 -29.72 -12.64
CA ARG A 49 -1.85 -29.68 -12.68
C ARG A 49 -1.42 -28.35 -13.31
N LYS A 50 -1.06 -27.36 -12.48
CA LYS A 50 -0.50 -26.09 -12.97
C LYS A 50 0.95 -26.32 -13.41
N PRO A 51 1.43 -25.60 -14.45
CA PRO A 51 2.83 -25.66 -14.83
C PRO A 51 3.71 -25.20 -13.66
N GLU A 52 4.85 -25.87 -13.50
CA GLU A 52 5.86 -25.51 -12.51
C GLU A 52 6.42 -24.11 -12.81
N GLU A 53 6.47 -23.25 -11.80
CA GLU A 53 7.16 -21.97 -11.89
C GLU A 53 8.65 -22.22 -12.06
N LYS A 54 9.32 -21.48 -12.93
CA LYS A 54 10.77 -21.60 -13.13
C LYS A 54 11.45 -20.33 -12.65
N LEU A 55 12.49 -20.49 -11.83
CA LEU A 55 13.40 -19.40 -11.52
C LEU A 55 14.34 -19.23 -12.72
N VAL A 56 14.20 -18.11 -13.43
CA VAL A 56 14.94 -17.86 -14.68
C VAL A 56 16.22 -17.06 -14.42
N PHE A 57 16.17 -16.09 -13.51
CA PHE A 57 17.31 -15.28 -13.13
C PHE A 57 17.10 -14.62 -11.76
N ILE A 58 18.19 -14.14 -11.17
CA ILE A 58 18.20 -13.22 -10.03
C ILE A 58 18.78 -11.90 -10.53
N ALA A 59 18.09 -10.80 -10.24
CA ALA A 59 18.55 -9.46 -10.59
C ALA A 59 18.65 -8.58 -9.34
N GLN A 60 19.75 -7.84 -9.24
CA GLN A 60 19.92 -6.80 -8.24
C GLN A 60 19.41 -5.48 -8.83
N THR A 61 18.47 -4.84 -8.14
CA THR A 61 17.91 -3.56 -8.55
C THR A 61 18.02 -2.55 -7.41
N CYS A 62 18.00 -1.27 -7.72
CA CYS A 62 17.84 -0.24 -6.69
C CYS A 62 16.44 -0.36 -6.06
N TYR A 63 16.33 -0.02 -4.77
CA TYR A 63 15.03 -0.02 -4.10
C TYR A 63 14.08 0.95 -4.83
N PRO A 64 12.87 0.51 -5.23
CA PRO A 64 11.96 1.33 -6.01
C PRO A 64 11.29 2.39 -5.13
N LEU A 65 11.92 3.56 -4.99
CA LEU A 65 11.34 4.73 -4.35
C LEU A 65 10.90 5.75 -5.41
N TRP A 66 9.65 6.21 -5.32
CA TRP A 66 9.16 7.33 -6.12
C TRP A 66 8.94 8.58 -5.26
N LEU A 67 9.46 9.71 -5.75
CA LEU A 67 9.30 11.02 -5.14
C LEU A 67 8.38 11.85 -6.03
N ILE A 68 7.18 12.13 -5.55
CA ILE A 68 6.17 12.87 -6.33
C ILE A 68 5.93 14.23 -5.64
N PRO A 69 6.21 15.36 -6.31
CA PRO A 69 5.83 16.67 -5.81
C PRO A 69 4.31 16.76 -5.66
N TRP A 70 3.83 17.19 -4.49
CA TRP A 70 2.40 17.38 -4.23
C TRP A 70 2.17 18.63 -3.40
N ARG A 71 1.68 19.70 -4.06
CA ARG A 71 1.52 21.03 -3.46
C ARG A 71 2.84 21.51 -2.83
N ARG A 72 2.87 21.80 -1.52
CA ARG A 72 4.07 22.21 -0.77
C ARG A 72 4.77 21.03 -0.07
N MET A 73 4.50 19.81 -0.51
CA MET A 73 4.97 18.57 0.09
C MET A 73 5.59 17.67 -0.98
N THR A 74 6.31 16.64 -0.54
CA THR A 74 6.79 15.55 -1.40
C THR A 74 6.24 14.24 -0.87
N LEU A 75 5.51 13.52 -1.71
CA LEU A 75 5.04 12.18 -1.42
C LEU A 75 6.18 11.21 -1.70
N ILE A 76 6.38 10.26 -0.79
CA ILE A 76 7.35 9.17 -0.92
C ILE A 76 6.54 7.89 -1.05
N PHE A 77 6.67 7.21 -2.18
CA PHE A 77 6.02 5.92 -2.43
C PHE A 77 7.07 4.82 -2.41
N ASP A 78 6.74 3.77 -1.68
CA ASP A 78 7.50 2.53 -1.59
C ASP A 78 6.93 1.52 -2.58
N GLY A 79 7.67 1.25 -3.65
CA GLY A 79 7.28 0.32 -4.71
C GLY A 79 7.38 -1.16 -4.34
N LEU A 80 7.91 -1.50 -3.15
CA LEU A 80 7.86 -2.84 -2.57
C LEU A 80 6.78 -2.98 -1.49
N GLU A 81 5.96 -1.95 -1.29
CA GLU A 81 4.81 -1.97 -0.39
C GLU A 81 5.15 -2.30 1.09
N PHE A 82 6.40 -2.10 1.51
CA PHE A 82 6.85 -2.34 2.88
C PHE A 82 6.26 -1.30 3.86
N SER A 83 6.10 -0.05 3.41
CA SER A 83 5.43 1.02 4.15
C SER A 83 4.01 1.27 3.64
N ASN A 84 3.16 0.24 3.68
CA ASN A 84 1.74 0.36 3.33
C ASN A 84 0.97 1.15 4.41
N LYS A 85 1.03 2.49 4.36
CA LYS A 85 0.01 3.33 4.97
C LYS A 85 -1.05 3.66 3.94
N SER A 86 -2.28 3.22 4.18
CA SER A 86 -3.44 3.62 3.39
C SER A 86 -3.52 5.15 3.36
N LEU A 87 -3.37 5.71 2.17
CA LEU A 87 -3.70 7.12 1.91
C LEU A 87 -5.21 7.22 1.81
N PHE A 88 -5.86 7.59 2.91
CA PHE A 88 -7.28 7.95 2.88
C PHE A 88 -7.39 9.29 2.17
N TYR A 89 -7.87 9.27 0.93
CA TYR A 89 -8.31 10.48 0.27
C TYR A 89 -9.77 10.75 0.67
N ASN A 90 -10.06 12.01 0.96
CA ASN A 90 -11.43 12.45 1.11
C ASN A 90 -12.11 12.40 -0.26
N VAL A 91 -12.66 11.25 -0.64
CA VAL A 91 -13.75 11.21 -1.63
C VAL A 91 -14.82 12.13 -1.10
N ILE A 92 -15.08 13.22 -1.80
CA ILE A 92 -16.23 14.08 -1.54
C ILE A 92 -17.47 13.25 -1.90
N PRO A 93 -18.43 13.08 -0.98
CA PRO A 93 -19.71 12.41 -1.27
C PRO A 93 -20.40 13.03 -2.48
N ASP A 94 -21.12 12.22 -3.26
CA ASP A 94 -21.76 12.69 -4.49
C ASP A 94 -22.81 13.78 -4.22
N ILE A 95 -22.49 15.01 -4.59
CA ILE A 95 -23.34 16.18 -4.39
C ILE A 95 -24.68 16.01 -5.13
N LYS A 96 -24.71 15.35 -6.29
CA LYS A 96 -25.93 15.20 -7.09
C LYS A 96 -26.96 14.32 -6.40
N THR A 97 -26.50 13.28 -5.71
CA THR A 97 -27.37 12.38 -4.94
C THR A 97 -28.03 13.15 -3.79
N PHE A 98 -27.25 13.93 -3.02
CA PHE A 98 -27.80 14.80 -1.97
C PHE A 98 -28.79 15.84 -2.53
N GLU A 99 -28.42 16.52 -3.62
CA GLU A 99 -29.27 17.53 -4.25
C GLU A 99 -30.60 16.94 -4.71
N THR A 100 -30.58 15.76 -5.33
CA THR A 100 -31.80 15.09 -5.82
C THR A 100 -32.75 14.76 -4.67
N ASP A 101 -32.23 14.31 -3.54
CA ASP A 101 -33.03 13.96 -2.35
C ASP A 101 -33.66 15.21 -1.70
N ILE A 102 -32.91 16.31 -1.64
CA ILE A 102 -33.43 17.61 -1.22
C ILE A 102 -34.52 18.11 -2.16
N GLN A 103 -34.31 18.04 -3.49
CA GLN A 103 -35.29 18.49 -4.48
C GLN A 103 -36.58 17.65 -4.43
N ALA A 104 -36.45 16.33 -4.27
CA ALA A 104 -37.59 15.43 -4.18
C ALA A 104 -38.47 15.68 -2.94
N SER A 105 -37.87 16.18 -1.85
CA SER A 105 -38.54 16.41 -0.57
C SER A 105 -39.16 17.81 -0.41
N LEU A 106 -38.99 18.72 -1.37
CA LEU A 106 -39.54 20.09 -1.32
C LEU A 106 -41.07 20.17 -1.26
N LYS A 107 -41.77 19.09 -1.59
CA LYS A 107 -43.24 19.07 -1.71
C LYS A 107 -43.97 19.22 -0.36
N SER A 108 -43.33 18.91 0.76
CA SER A 108 -43.90 19.17 2.09
C SER A 108 -42.80 19.43 3.12
N ARG A 109 -43.17 20.17 4.18
CA ARG A 109 -42.25 20.49 5.28
C ARG A 109 -41.77 19.23 5.98
N GLU A 110 -42.67 18.26 6.18
CA GLU A 110 -42.37 17.01 6.87
C GLU A 110 -41.37 16.17 6.08
N ALA A 111 -41.55 16.07 4.75
CA ALA A 111 -40.62 15.35 3.88
C ALA A 111 -39.25 16.03 3.86
N TYR A 112 -39.20 17.35 3.80
CA TYR A 112 -37.96 18.12 3.81
C TYR A 112 -37.17 17.95 5.12
N VAL A 113 -37.84 18.02 6.28
CA VAL A 113 -37.20 17.79 7.59
C VAL A 113 -36.68 16.35 7.73
N ALA A 114 -37.42 15.38 7.21
CA ALA A 114 -36.98 13.99 7.18
C ALA A 114 -35.73 13.79 6.31
N ALA A 115 -35.69 14.37 5.10
CA ALA A 115 -34.54 14.32 4.20
C ALA A 115 -33.29 14.99 4.81
N LEU A 116 -33.44 16.15 5.46
CA LEU A 116 -32.34 16.79 6.18
C LEU A 116 -31.79 15.93 7.32
N SER A 117 -32.68 15.28 8.09
CA SER A 117 -32.27 14.41 9.19
C SER A 117 -31.56 13.15 8.69
N GLN A 118 -32.03 12.54 7.60
CA GLN A 118 -31.40 11.39 6.96
C GLN A 118 -30.01 11.72 6.41
N ASN A 119 -29.82 12.93 5.88
CA ASN A 119 -28.54 13.38 5.32
C ASN A 119 -27.63 14.12 6.33
N ALA A 120 -27.93 14.10 7.64
CA ALA A 120 -27.20 14.88 8.64
C ALA A 120 -25.69 14.58 8.70
N SER A 121 -25.29 13.35 8.39
CA SER A 121 -23.88 12.91 8.32
C SER A 121 -23.36 12.74 6.89
N TYR A 122 -24.13 13.12 5.86
CA TYR A 122 -23.81 12.83 4.46
C TYR A 122 -22.43 13.35 4.03
N PHE A 123 -22.02 14.50 4.57
CA PHE A 123 -20.71 15.12 4.31
C PHE A 123 -19.68 14.94 5.44
N GLN A 124 -20.02 14.20 6.50
CA GLN A 124 -19.09 13.95 7.61
C GLN A 124 -18.21 12.73 7.30
N LYS A 125 -16.89 12.91 7.44
CA LYS A 125 -15.86 11.87 7.45
C LYS A 125 -15.00 12.03 8.69
#